data_AF-A0A9X5NYN1-F1
#
_entry.id   AF-A0A9X5NYN1-F1
#
_cell.length_a   1.000
_cell.length_b   1.000
_cell.length_c   1.000
_cell.angle_alpha   90.00
_cell.angle_beta   90.00
_cell.angle_gamma   90.00
#
_symmetry.space_group_name_H-M   'P 1'
#
loop_
_entity.id
_entity.type
_entity.pdbx_description
1 polymer ?
#
loop_
_entity_poly.entity_id
_entity_poly.type
_entity_poly.pdbx_seq_one_letter_code
_entity_poly.pdbx_strand_id
1 'polypeptide(L)'
;MTEQELVRRFHQAVTDISALAEAIGELHWKRAFFDKAARTLENESMPFEERLRLACEQSHVFGGMGSWNDTPPFSAHEHGLSDEFEKTTSALYEIRSTAMAHLRRKSAK
;
A
#
# COMPACT_ATOMS: atom_id res chain seq x y z
N MET A 1 -18.35 3.70 -2.24
CA MET A 1 -17.32 4.02 -1.24
C MET A 1 -17.08 5.52 -1.26
N THR A 2 -17.09 6.18 -0.10
CA THR A 2 -16.81 7.62 0.01
C THR A 2 -15.31 7.88 -0.08
N GLU A 3 -14.91 9.14 -0.32
CA GLU A 3 -13.50 9.57 -0.32
C GLU A 3 -12.82 9.27 1.03
N GLN A 4 -13.48 9.59 2.15
CA GLN A 4 -12.98 9.28 3.50
C GLN A 4 -12.80 7.77 3.76
N GLU A 5 -13.77 6.95 3.34
CA GLU A 5 -13.67 5.50 3.50
C GLU A 5 -12.55 4.91 2.62
N LEU A 6 -12.33 5.48 1.43
CA LEU A 6 -11.22 5.09 0.56
C LEU A 6 -9.87 5.36 1.21
N VAL A 7 -9.65 6.55 1.76
CA VAL A 7 -8.41 6.88 2.48
C VAL A 7 -8.23 6.02 3.72
N ARG A 8 -9.29 5.82 4.52
CA ARG A 8 -9.24 4.97 5.72
C ARG A 8 -8.82 3.54 5.39
N ARG A 9 -9.44 2.93 4.37
CA ARG A 9 -9.08 1.56 3.94
C ARG A 9 -7.69 1.48 3.35
N PHE A 10 -7.27 2.50 2.60
CA PHE A 10 -5.94 2.51 2.01
C PHE A 10 -4.87 2.67 3.10
N HIS A 11 -5.09 3.57 4.06
CA HIS A 11 -4.22 3.73 5.22
C HIS A 11 -4.10 2.42 6.00
N GLN A 12 -5.23 1.77 6.31
CA GLN A 12 -5.23 0.45 6.95
C GLN A 12 -4.40 -0.58 6.18
N ALA A 13 -4.62 -0.73 4.88
CA ALA A 13 -3.89 -1.71 4.07
C ALA A 13 -2.38 -1.44 4.03
N VAL A 14 -1.99 -0.16 3.99
CA VAL A 14 -0.57 0.25 4.01
C VAL A 14 0.05 0.02 5.40
N THR A 15 -0.70 0.25 6.48
CA THR A 15 -0.24 -0.04 7.84
C THR A 15 -0.10 -1.54 8.08
N ASP A 16 -1.05 -2.36 7.61
CA ASP A 16 -1.02 -3.81 7.76
C ASP A 16 0.19 -4.43 7.05
N ILE A 17 0.43 -4.04 5.79
CA ILE A 17 1.59 -4.53 5.05
C ILE A 17 2.91 -3.95 5.57
N SER A 18 2.91 -2.74 6.16
CA SER A 18 4.08 -2.19 6.87
C SER A 18 4.42 -3.04 8.09
N ALA A 19 3.42 -3.44 8.88
CA ALA A 19 3.60 -4.32 10.03
C ALA A 19 4.11 -5.70 9.60
N LEU A 20 3.57 -6.26 8.51
CA LEU A 20 4.07 -7.50 7.93
C LEU A 20 5.54 -7.36 7.50
N ALA A 21 5.89 -6.30 6.77
CA ALA A 21 7.25 -6.06 6.30
C ALA A 21 8.25 -6.02 7.46
N GLU A 22 7.86 -5.43 8.60
CA GLU A 22 8.66 -5.49 9.82
C GLU A 22 8.76 -6.90 10.40
N ALA A 23 7.65 -7.64 10.47
CA ALA A 23 7.59 -8.99 11.01
C ALA A 23 8.46 -10.00 10.23
N ILE A 24 8.59 -9.82 8.92
CA ILE A 24 9.39 -10.70 8.03
C ILE A 24 10.81 -10.16 7.77
N GLY A 25 11.25 -9.13 8.49
CA GLY A 25 12.60 -8.57 8.38
C GLY A 25 12.86 -7.65 7.17
N GLU A 26 11.84 -7.38 6.36
CA GLU A 26 11.86 -6.58 5.13
C GLU A 26 11.74 -5.05 5.42
N LEU A 27 12.54 -4.55 6.37
CA LEU A 27 12.45 -3.16 6.90
C LEU A 27 12.66 -2.06 5.85
N HIS A 28 13.41 -2.37 4.77
CA HIS A 28 13.58 -1.45 3.66
C HIS A 28 12.21 -1.07 3.06
N TRP A 29 11.35 -2.06 2.84
CA TRP A 29 10.02 -1.87 2.25
C TRP A 29 9.11 -1.01 3.12
N LYS A 30 9.09 -1.33 4.42
CA LYS A 30 8.42 -0.51 5.44
C LYS A 30 8.81 0.96 5.35
N ARG A 31 10.10 1.25 5.47
CA ARG A 31 10.60 2.64 5.59
C ARG A 31 10.50 3.43 4.28
N ALA A 32 10.83 2.79 3.16
CA ALA A 32 10.94 3.46 1.87
C ALA A 32 9.58 3.69 1.20
N PHE A 33 8.64 2.76 1.36
CA PHE A 33 7.38 2.76 0.63
C PHE A 33 6.17 2.90 1.55
N PHE A 34 5.96 1.96 2.49
CA PHE A 34 4.71 1.87 3.23
C PHE A 34 4.54 3.00 4.26
N ASP A 35 5.53 3.25 5.10
CA ASP A 35 5.47 4.34 6.08
C ASP A 35 5.36 5.72 5.41
N LYS A 36 5.95 5.85 4.22
CA LYS A 36 5.85 7.07 3.41
C LYS A 36 4.41 7.27 2.91
N ALA A 37 3.82 6.23 2.34
CA ALA A 37 2.44 6.25 1.85
C ALA A 37 1.45 6.52 2.99
N ALA A 38 1.63 5.90 4.16
CA ALA A 38 0.79 6.14 5.34
C ALA A 38 0.84 7.62 5.77
N ARG A 39 2.03 8.21 5.91
CA ARG A 39 2.20 9.62 6.25
C ARG A 39 1.58 10.57 5.23
N THR A 40 1.69 10.24 3.93
CA THR A 40 1.02 11.01 2.87
C THR A 40 -0.51 10.91 3.00
N LEU A 41 -1.04 9.73 3.30
CA LEU A 41 -2.47 9.54 3.53
C LEU A 41 -2.96 10.26 4.78
N GLU A 42 -2.14 10.54 5.78
CA GLU A 42 -2.50 11.27 7.00
C GLU A 42 -2.43 12.80 6.85
N ASN A 43 -1.78 13.31 5.81
CA ASN A 43 -1.55 14.74 5.63
C ASN A 43 -2.82 15.49 5.22
N GLU A 44 -3.65 15.90 6.18
CA GLU A 44 -4.91 16.61 5.95
C GLU A 44 -4.75 18.00 5.31
N SER A 45 -3.55 18.59 5.39
CA SER A 45 -3.23 19.87 4.74
C SER A 45 -3.12 19.75 3.22
N MET A 46 -3.00 18.53 2.69
CA MET A 46 -2.91 18.26 1.26
C MET A 46 -4.29 17.92 0.68
N PRO A 47 -4.61 18.36 -0.55
CA PRO A 47 -5.85 17.98 -1.23
C PRO A 47 -6.04 16.46 -1.31
N PHE A 48 -7.28 16.01 -1.18
CA PHE A 48 -7.64 14.59 -1.18
C PHE A 48 -7.04 13.82 -2.38
N GLU A 49 -7.23 14.34 -3.58
CA GLU A 49 -6.78 13.67 -4.82
C GLU A 49 -5.26 13.59 -4.91
N GLU A 50 -4.57 14.61 -4.40
CA GLU A 50 -3.11 14.65 -4.37
C GLU A 50 -2.55 13.64 -3.37
N ARG A 51 -3.13 13.56 -2.16
CA ARG A 51 -2.80 12.51 -1.16
C ARG A 51 -2.97 11.13 -1.76
N LEU A 52 -4.11 10.89 -2.41
CA LEU A 52 -4.44 9.58 -2.97
C LEU A 52 -3.50 9.19 -4.11
N ARG A 53 -3.17 10.13 -5.00
CA ARG A 53 -2.23 9.92 -6.11
C ARG A 53 -0.84 9.60 -5.60
N LEU A 54 -0.31 10.44 -4.71
CA LEU A 54 1.03 10.25 -4.15
C LEU A 54 1.13 8.95 -3.34
N ALA A 55 0.11 8.61 -2.56
CA ALA A 55 0.08 7.34 -1.82
C ALA A 55 0.15 6.13 -2.77
N CYS A 56 -0.60 6.16 -3.88
CA CYS A 56 -0.54 5.09 -4.87
C CYS A 56 0.82 4.99 -5.59
N GLU A 57 1.45 6.13 -5.89
CA GLU A 57 2.79 6.18 -6.48
C GLU A 57 3.83 5.61 -5.51
N GLN A 58 3.75 5.98 -4.23
CA GLN A 58 4.67 5.53 -3.18
C GLN A 58 4.46 4.06 -2.80
N SER A 59 3.23 3.55 -2.86
CA SER A 59 2.93 2.13 -2.60
C SER A 59 3.00 1.28 -3.88
N HIS A 60 3.61 1.78 -4.95
CA HIS A 60 3.72 1.04 -6.21
C HIS A 60 4.91 0.06 -6.16
N VAL A 61 4.73 -1.02 -5.42
CA VAL A 61 5.78 -2.03 -5.16
C VAL A 61 5.55 -3.34 -5.90
N PHE A 62 4.53 -3.40 -6.75
CA PHE A 62 4.13 -4.62 -7.48
C PHE A 62 4.66 -4.61 -8.91
N GLY A 63 5.30 -5.71 -9.32
CA GLY A 63 5.80 -5.95 -10.67
C GLY A 63 7.22 -5.42 -10.93
N GLY A 64 7.89 -5.98 -11.94
CA GLY A 64 9.30 -5.72 -12.26
C GLY A 64 10.27 -6.63 -11.49
N MET A 65 11.58 -6.49 -11.76
CA MET A 65 12.64 -7.12 -10.96
C MET A 65 12.89 -6.31 -9.69
N GLY A 66 13.10 -7.00 -8.57
CA GLY A 66 13.24 -6.40 -7.24
C GLY A 66 11.92 -5.94 -6.65
N SER A 67 10.79 -6.55 -7.06
CA SER A 67 9.47 -6.18 -6.58
C SER A 67 9.18 -6.76 -5.19
N TRP A 68 8.11 -6.28 -4.56
CA TRP A 68 7.58 -6.86 -3.32
C TRP A 68 7.21 -8.35 -3.46
N ASN A 69 7.05 -8.86 -4.69
CA ASN A 69 6.72 -10.26 -4.93
C ASN A 69 7.95 -11.15 -5.14
N ASP A 70 9.17 -10.61 -5.03
CA ASP A 70 10.39 -11.36 -5.33
C ASP A 70 10.97 -12.02 -4.06
N THR A 71 11.47 -11.22 -3.12
CA THR A 71 12.05 -11.71 -1.85
C THR A 71 11.03 -11.87 -0.72
N PRO A 72 10.06 -10.95 -0.53
CA PRO A 72 9.14 -11.00 0.61
C PRO A 72 8.28 -12.28 0.74
N PRO A 73 7.83 -12.98 -0.33
CA PRO A 73 7.11 -14.24 -0.16
C PRO A 73 7.95 -15.33 0.52
N PHE A 74 9.24 -15.40 0.20
CA PHE A 74 10.16 -16.34 0.83
C PHE A 74 10.37 -16.00 2.31
N SER A 75 10.64 -14.73 2.61
CA SER A 75 10.77 -14.23 3.99
C SER A 75 9.49 -14.51 4.79
N ALA A 76 8.30 -14.27 4.22
CA ALA A 76 7.04 -14.59 4.87
C ALA A 76 6.88 -16.08 5.16
N HIS A 77 7.28 -16.96 4.24
CA HIS A 77 7.26 -18.40 4.45
C HIS A 77 8.22 -18.84 5.58
N GLU A 78 9.46 -18.32 5.62
CA GLU A 78 10.40 -18.62 6.70
C GLU A 78 9.89 -18.20 8.08
N HIS A 79 9.07 -17.15 8.13
CA HIS A 79 8.45 -16.65 9.35
C HIS A 79 7.08 -17.26 9.65
N GLY A 80 6.56 -18.18 8.84
CA GLY A 80 5.24 -18.80 9.02
C GLY A 80 4.06 -17.83 8.80
N LEU A 81 4.27 -16.77 8.02
CA LEU A 81 3.33 -15.68 7.75
C LEU A 81 2.85 -15.64 6.29
N SER A 82 2.91 -16.77 5.56
CA SER A 82 2.48 -16.85 4.16
C SER A 82 1.03 -16.40 3.95
N ASP A 83 0.10 -16.85 4.80
CA ASP A 83 -1.31 -16.46 4.69
C ASP A 83 -1.50 -14.95 4.91
N GLU A 84 -0.80 -14.38 5.90
CA GLU A 84 -0.88 -12.95 6.18
C GLU A 84 -0.24 -12.14 5.04
N PHE A 85 0.84 -12.65 4.44
CA PHE A 85 1.43 -12.08 3.23
C PHE A 85 0.45 -12.01 2.08
N GLU A 86 -0.21 -13.12 1.74
CA GLU A 86 -1.19 -13.14 0.65
C GLU A 86 -2.34 -12.16 0.92
N LYS A 87 -2.85 -12.17 2.15
CA LYS A 87 -3.95 -11.32 2.61
C LYS A 87 -3.60 -9.83 2.53
N THR A 88 -2.50 -9.39 3.14
CA THR A 88 -2.13 -7.96 3.15
C THR A 88 -1.69 -7.48 1.76
N THR A 89 -1.01 -8.33 0.99
CA THR A 89 -0.59 -8.01 -0.39
C THR A 89 -1.81 -7.83 -1.29
N SER A 90 -2.78 -8.74 -1.21
CA SER A 90 -4.04 -8.64 -1.95
C SER A 90 -4.84 -7.40 -1.56
N ALA A 91 -4.96 -7.13 -0.25
CA ALA A 91 -5.67 -5.95 0.25
C ALA A 91 -5.05 -4.64 -0.27
N LEU A 92 -3.72 -4.51 -0.24
CA LEU A 92 -3.03 -3.33 -0.77
C LEU A 92 -3.22 -3.22 -2.30
N TYR A 93 -3.15 -4.33 -3.03
CA TYR A 93 -3.36 -4.34 -4.48
C TYR A 93 -4.78 -3.85 -4.84
N GLU A 94 -5.81 -4.39 -4.20
CA GLU A 94 -7.22 -4.06 -4.45
C GLU A 94 -7.53 -2.59 -4.14
N ILE A 95 -7.08 -2.08 -2.99
CA ILE A 95 -7.37 -0.71 -2.60
C ILE A 95 -6.64 0.30 -3.49
N ARG A 96 -5.40 -0.01 -3.90
CA ARG A 96 -4.64 0.82 -4.87
C ARG A 96 -5.32 0.85 -6.23
N SER A 97 -5.80 -0.30 -6.72
CA SER A 97 -6.58 -0.37 -7.97
C SER A 97 -7.85 0.48 -7.89
N THR A 98 -8.56 0.39 -6.77
CA THR A 98 -9.77 1.18 -6.51
C THR A 98 -9.48 2.69 -6.44
N ALA A 99 -8.38 3.08 -5.78
CA ALA A 99 -7.93 4.46 -5.70
C ALA A 99 -7.56 5.03 -7.08
N MET A 100 -6.82 4.27 -7.89
CA MET A 100 -6.49 4.65 -9.25
C MET A 100 -7.72 4.79 -10.15
N ALA A 101 -8.69 3.89 -10.02
CA ALA A 101 -9.96 3.99 -10.73
C ALA A 101 -10.77 5.25 -10.31
N HIS A 102 -10.71 5.63 -9.03
CA HIS A 102 -11.33 6.86 -8.53
C HIS A 102 -10.68 8.11 -9.17
N LEU A 103 -9.35 8.20 -9.16
CA LEU A 103 -8.60 9.31 -9.75
C LEU A 103 -8.90 9.48 -11.25
N ARG A 104 -8.89 8.37 -12.01
CA ARG A 104 -9.19 8.39 -13.46
C ARG A 104 -10.60 8.91 -13.79
N ARG A 105 -11.58 8.65 -12.93
CA ARG A 105 -12.97 9.13 -13.12
C ARG A 105 -13.12 10.62 -12.85
N LYS A 106 -12.33 11.18 -11.92
CA LYS A 106 -12.31 12.63 -11.65
C LYS A 106 -11.60 13.40 -12.76
N SER A 107 -10.47 12.91 -13.26
CA SER A 107 -9.72 13.57 -14.36
C SER A 107 -10.46 13.58 -15.71
N ALA A 108 -11.51 12.78 -15.87
CA ALA A 108 -12.33 12.71 -17.08
C ALA A 108 -13.57 13.63 -17.05
N LYS A 109 -13.77 14.40 -15.97
CA LYS A 109 -14.82 15.40 -15.82
C LYS A 109 -14.23 16.80 -15.81
#